data_AF-A0A7S3FJP8-F1
#
_entry.id   AF-A0A7S3FJP8-F1
#
_cell.length_a   1.000
_cell.length_b   1.000
_cell.length_c   1.000
_cell.angle_alpha   90.00
_cell.angle_beta   90.00
_cell.angle_gamma   90.00
#
_symmetry.space_group_name_H-M   'P 1'
#
loop_
_entity.id
_entity.type
_entity.pdbx_description
1 polymer ?
#
loop_
_entity_poly.entity_id
_entity_poly.type
_entity_poly.pdbx_seq_one_letter_code
_entity_poly.pdbx_strand_id
1 'polypeptide(L)'
;RRAAPRRAPATRKVAPRAVSEVFDIAASADTAAIASFLGGAVGGAAASLVLAGKKEKVTETAAAPAAAPASADVTEKEVKECQAKWANAIKSISKTYLAKGDFVKAAGDAAGELYGYGKCNVLFKPTKATSTPFRPTGEMAMSYFVGKDAVEKGYEEDAGFAINGGKGWSDVVFTNHQIDYNGPAAVAMGSYLFTCATTGDKVTVEYTFGYKRNDDGKPRIFLHHS
;
A
#
# COMPACT_ATOMS: atom_id res chain seq x y z
N ARG A 1 -6.82 -24.20 -50.62
CA ARG A 1 -5.65 -23.97 -49.73
C ARG A 1 -6.16 -23.53 -48.36
N ARG A 2 -6.16 -24.40 -47.35
CA ARG A 2 -6.49 -24.02 -45.97
C ARG A 2 -5.31 -23.24 -45.38
N ALA A 3 -5.56 -22.02 -44.91
CA ALA A 3 -4.56 -21.22 -44.21
C ALA A 3 -4.30 -21.83 -42.83
N ALA A 4 -3.03 -22.05 -42.49
CA ALA A 4 -2.62 -22.50 -41.17
C ALA A 4 -2.89 -21.41 -40.11
N PRO A 5 -3.21 -21.78 -38.85
CA PRO A 5 -3.45 -20.80 -37.81
C PRO A 5 -2.15 -20.06 -37.48
N ARG A 6 -2.20 -18.72 -37.53
CA ARG A 6 -1.10 -17.86 -37.06
C ARG A 6 -0.85 -18.17 -35.58
N ARG A 7 0.35 -18.66 -35.26
CA ARG A 7 0.85 -18.76 -33.88
C ARG A 7 0.74 -17.39 -33.21
N ALA A 8 0.12 -17.34 -32.04
CA ALA A 8 0.14 -16.17 -31.18
C ALA A 8 1.60 -15.81 -30.85
N PRO A 9 2.01 -14.53 -30.93
CA PRO A 9 3.37 -14.15 -30.60
C PRO A 9 3.60 -14.32 -29.09
N ALA A 10 4.73 -14.93 -28.73
CA ALA A 10 5.13 -15.12 -27.34
C ALA A 10 5.24 -13.75 -26.64
N THR A 11 4.53 -13.58 -25.53
CA THR A 11 4.69 -12.41 -24.68
C THR A 11 6.06 -12.48 -24.00
N ARG A 12 6.90 -11.45 -24.21
CA ARG A 12 8.13 -11.27 -23.42
C ARG A 12 7.70 -11.04 -21.98
N LYS A 13 7.83 -12.04 -21.12
CA LYS A 13 7.58 -11.93 -19.69
C LYS A 13 8.57 -10.93 -19.11
N VAL A 14 8.08 -9.91 -18.39
CA VAL A 14 8.94 -9.09 -17.52
C VAL A 14 9.45 -10.02 -16.42
N ALA A 15 10.76 -10.02 -16.17
CA ALA A 15 11.31 -10.82 -15.09
C ALA A 15 10.73 -10.34 -13.75
N PRO A 16 10.34 -11.26 -12.85
CA PRO A 16 9.86 -10.87 -11.52
C PRO A 16 10.95 -10.07 -10.82
N ARG A 17 10.56 -9.00 -10.12
CA ARG A 17 11.48 -8.17 -9.32
C ARG A 17 11.19 -8.31 -7.83
N ALA A 18 12.24 -8.20 -7.03
CA ALA A 18 12.11 -7.96 -5.62
C ALA A 18 11.47 -6.58 -5.43
N VAL A 19 10.43 -6.49 -4.61
CA VAL A 19 9.70 -5.22 -4.44
C VAL A 19 10.57 -4.14 -3.78
N SER A 20 11.59 -4.54 -3.01
CA SER A 20 12.64 -3.65 -2.49
C SER A 20 13.45 -2.95 -3.60
N GLU A 21 13.53 -3.52 -4.80
CA GLU A 21 14.18 -2.88 -5.95
C GLU A 21 13.23 -1.93 -6.70
N VAL A 22 11.95 -1.93 -6.34
CA VAL A 22 10.90 -1.08 -6.93
C VAL A 22 10.54 0.09 -6.00
N PHE A 23 10.75 -0.07 -4.69
CA PHE A 23 10.60 1.00 -3.70
C PHE A 23 11.98 1.50 -3.22
N ASP A 24 12.41 2.67 -3.69
CA ASP A 24 13.43 3.49 -3.00
C ASP A 24 12.83 4.14 -1.73
N ILE A 25 12.20 3.33 -0.88
CA ILE A 25 11.81 3.77 0.46
C ILE A 25 13.00 3.47 1.35
N ALA A 26 13.68 4.52 1.81
CA ALA A 26 14.63 4.41 2.92
C ALA A 26 13.92 3.75 4.10
N ALA A 27 14.10 2.44 4.26
CA ALA A 27 13.69 1.73 5.43
C ALA A 27 14.52 2.27 6.59
N SER A 28 13.94 3.14 7.43
CA SER A 28 14.51 3.38 8.75
C SER A 28 14.25 2.12 9.58
N ALA A 29 15.09 1.12 9.39
CA ALA A 29 15.22 -0.01 10.30
C ALA A 29 15.94 0.52 11.54
N ASP A 30 15.19 1.01 12.53
CA ASP A 30 15.73 1.23 13.85
C ASP A 30 15.16 0.16 14.78
N THR A 31 15.81 -1.00 14.75
CA THR A 31 15.56 -2.09 15.69
C THR A 31 16.86 -2.87 15.89
N ALA A 32 17.86 -2.25 16.51
CA ALA A 32 18.89 -2.95 17.30
C ALA A 32 19.93 -1.97 17.86
N ALA A 33 19.74 -1.48 19.09
CA ALA A 33 20.84 -1.02 19.93
C ALA A 33 20.44 -0.96 21.42
N ILE A 34 20.16 -2.11 22.06
CA ILE A 34 20.29 -2.22 23.52
C ILE A 34 20.93 -3.58 23.85
N ALA A 35 22.25 -3.62 23.78
CA ALA A 35 23.04 -4.60 24.53
C ALA A 35 24.48 -4.10 24.63
N SER A 36 24.89 -3.72 25.85
CA SER A 36 26.17 -4.09 26.49
C SER A 36 26.63 -3.00 27.45
N PHE A 37 26.38 -3.18 28.74
CA PHE A 37 27.35 -2.83 29.77
C PHE A 37 27.20 -3.82 30.94
N LEU A 38 28.06 -4.83 30.94
CA LEU A 38 28.43 -5.62 32.11
C LEU A 38 29.56 -4.88 32.82
N GLY A 39 29.45 -4.69 34.13
CA GLY A 39 30.59 -4.31 34.97
C GLY A 39 30.20 -3.78 36.35
N GLY A 40 30.46 -4.57 37.39
CA GLY A 40 30.69 -4.05 38.75
C GLY A 40 29.97 -4.79 39.88
N ALA A 41 30.74 -5.56 40.65
CA ALA A 41 30.41 -6.22 41.93
C ALA A 41 29.94 -5.20 43.01
N VAL A 42 29.38 -5.54 44.18
CA VAL A 42 29.87 -6.42 45.27
C VAL A 42 28.74 -6.67 46.30
N GLY A 43 28.69 -7.87 46.88
CA GLY A 43 28.51 -8.06 48.34
C GLY A 43 27.10 -8.25 48.92
N GLY A 44 26.91 -9.35 49.67
CA GLY A 44 25.91 -9.44 50.75
C GLY A 44 25.05 -10.69 50.74
N ALA A 45 25.42 -11.68 51.55
CA ALA A 45 24.64 -12.86 51.86
C ALA A 45 23.46 -12.56 52.81
N ALA A 46 22.31 -13.21 52.60
CA ALA A 46 21.57 -13.97 53.61
C ALA A 46 20.18 -14.39 53.09
N ALA A 47 19.80 -15.61 53.42
CA ALA A 47 18.57 -16.28 53.06
C ALA A 47 17.33 -15.70 53.77
N SER A 48 16.17 -15.78 53.13
CA SER A 48 14.93 -16.27 53.75
C SER A 48 13.84 -16.55 52.71
N LEU A 49 13.34 -17.77 52.79
CA LEU A 49 12.23 -18.35 52.06
C LEU A 49 10.91 -17.90 52.73
N VAL A 50 10.04 -17.22 52.00
CA VAL A 50 8.61 -17.10 52.35
C VAL A 50 7.78 -17.17 51.07
N LEU A 51 7.00 -18.25 50.95
CA LEU A 51 5.85 -18.35 50.05
C LEU A 51 4.69 -17.54 50.65
N ALA A 52 4.15 -16.57 49.90
CA ALA A 52 2.70 -16.27 49.84
C ALA A 52 2.41 -14.98 49.05
N GLY A 53 1.50 -15.09 48.08
CA GLY A 53 0.62 -14.00 47.63
C GLY A 53 1.25 -12.86 46.83
N LYS A 54 1.40 -13.01 45.51
CA LYS A 54 1.75 -11.88 44.64
C LYS A 54 0.49 -11.09 44.29
N LYS A 55 0.30 -9.97 45.00
CA LYS A 55 -0.48 -8.81 44.54
C LYS A 55 0.08 -8.36 43.19
N GLU A 56 -0.78 -8.18 42.19
CA GLU A 56 -0.40 -7.59 40.91
C GLU A 56 0.07 -6.14 41.15
N LYS A 57 1.31 -5.88 40.75
CA LYS A 57 1.95 -4.57 40.81
C LYS A 57 1.59 -3.86 39.52
N VAL A 58 0.73 -2.85 39.61
CA VAL A 58 0.43 -1.90 38.54
C VAL A 58 1.76 -1.23 38.13
N THR A 59 2.26 -1.58 36.96
CA THR A 59 3.41 -0.91 36.34
C THR A 59 2.93 0.33 35.61
N GLU A 60 3.18 1.46 36.24
CA GLU A 60 3.51 2.78 35.70
C GLU A 60 3.58 2.87 34.16
N THR A 61 2.59 3.57 33.60
CA THR A 61 2.47 3.94 32.19
C THR A 61 3.67 4.81 31.78
N ALA A 62 4.50 4.32 30.87
CA ALA A 62 5.49 5.14 30.18
C ALA A 62 4.78 6.28 29.44
N ALA A 63 5.18 7.52 29.72
CA ALA A 63 4.63 8.72 29.09
C ALA A 63 4.79 8.65 27.57
N ALA A 64 3.70 8.92 26.85
CA ALA A 64 3.69 9.02 25.40
C ALA A 64 4.63 10.17 24.94
N PRO A 65 5.37 10.00 23.84
CA PRO A 65 6.21 11.06 23.28
C PRO A 65 5.35 12.27 22.89
N ALA A 66 5.89 13.46 23.10
CA ALA A 66 5.26 14.75 22.81
C ALA A 66 4.71 14.81 21.38
N ALA A 67 3.48 15.33 21.24
CA ALA A 67 2.80 15.46 19.97
C ALA A 67 3.62 16.28 18.97
N ALA A 68 3.88 15.69 17.81
CA ALA A 68 4.37 16.40 16.63
C ALA A 68 3.45 17.62 16.33
N PRO A 69 3.98 18.71 15.73
CA PRO A 69 3.16 19.86 15.37
C PRO A 69 1.96 19.41 14.54
N ALA A 70 0.77 19.90 14.87
CA ALA A 70 -0.46 19.55 14.16
C ALA A 70 -0.29 19.85 12.67
N SER A 71 -0.23 18.80 11.84
CA SER A 71 -0.11 18.97 10.39
C SER A 71 -1.38 19.64 9.87
N ALA A 72 -1.25 20.56 8.92
CA ALA A 72 -2.39 21.29 8.35
C ALA A 72 -3.52 20.36 7.86
N ASP A 73 -4.74 20.87 7.87
CA ASP A 73 -5.92 20.11 7.47
C ASP A 73 -5.84 19.64 6.01
N VAL A 74 -6.41 18.48 5.71
CA VAL A 74 -6.56 17.99 4.33
C VAL A 74 -7.74 18.70 3.66
N THR A 75 -7.52 19.22 2.46
CA THR A 75 -8.54 19.97 1.72
C THR A 75 -9.24 19.14 0.64
N GLU A 76 -10.43 19.57 0.20
CA GLU A 76 -11.13 18.96 -0.93
C GLU A 76 -10.28 18.90 -2.20
N LYS A 77 -9.55 19.99 -2.48
CA LYS A 77 -8.67 20.10 -3.64
C LYS A 77 -7.60 19.01 -3.61
N GLU A 78 -6.97 18.79 -2.47
CA GLU A 78 -5.94 17.75 -2.33
C GLU A 78 -6.50 16.34 -2.44
N VAL A 79 -7.71 16.08 -1.90
CA VAL A 79 -8.38 14.78 -2.08
C VAL A 79 -8.63 14.52 -3.57
N LYS A 80 -9.21 15.48 -4.29
CA LYS A 80 -9.46 15.35 -5.74
C LYS A 80 -8.18 15.23 -6.55
N GLU A 81 -7.11 15.93 -6.17
CA GLU A 81 -5.80 15.78 -6.79
C GLU A 81 -5.21 14.39 -6.57
N CYS A 82 -5.33 13.83 -5.36
CA CYS A 82 -4.89 12.45 -5.08
C CYS A 82 -5.69 11.44 -5.90
N GLN A 83 -7.01 11.60 -6.01
CA GLN A 83 -7.87 10.75 -6.86
C GLN A 83 -7.49 10.84 -8.34
N ALA A 84 -7.27 12.05 -8.85
CA ALA A 84 -6.86 12.28 -10.23
C ALA A 84 -5.49 11.65 -10.53
N LYS A 85 -4.51 11.82 -9.61
CA LYS A 85 -3.19 11.19 -9.73
C LYS A 85 -3.31 9.67 -9.71
N TRP A 86 -4.14 9.10 -8.82
CA TRP A 86 -4.35 7.65 -8.77
C TRP A 86 -5.00 7.12 -10.05
N ALA A 87 -6.06 7.76 -10.55
CA ALA A 87 -6.69 7.42 -11.82
C ALA A 87 -5.68 7.47 -12.99
N ASN A 88 -4.86 8.53 -13.05
CA ASN A 88 -3.83 8.69 -14.07
C ASN A 88 -2.70 7.66 -13.93
N ALA A 89 -2.34 7.25 -12.71
CA ALA A 89 -1.38 6.20 -12.48
C ALA A 89 -1.87 4.86 -13.06
N ILE A 90 -3.12 4.46 -12.78
CA ILE A 90 -3.70 3.23 -13.35
C ILE A 90 -3.68 3.24 -14.88
N LYS A 91 -4.11 4.35 -15.50
CA LYS A 91 -4.08 4.51 -16.96
C LYS A 91 -2.66 4.44 -17.51
N SER A 92 -1.69 5.07 -16.84
CA SER A 92 -0.28 5.06 -17.23
C SER A 92 0.34 3.66 -17.12
N ILE A 93 0.12 2.96 -16.02
CA ILE A 93 0.58 1.57 -15.81
C ILE A 93 0.00 0.66 -16.89
N SER A 94 -1.30 0.75 -17.15
CA SER A 94 -1.99 0.01 -18.22
C SER A 94 -1.37 0.29 -19.58
N LYS A 95 -1.17 1.56 -19.94
CA LYS A 95 -0.54 1.96 -21.21
C LYS A 95 0.88 1.40 -21.34
N THR A 96 1.69 1.52 -20.29
CA THR A 96 3.06 0.98 -20.24
C THR A 96 3.07 -0.53 -20.41
N TYR A 97 2.17 -1.25 -19.73
CA TYR A 97 2.04 -2.71 -19.89
C TYR A 97 1.67 -3.11 -21.32
N LEU A 98 0.69 -2.43 -21.93
CA LEU A 98 0.27 -2.70 -23.31
C LEU A 98 1.38 -2.41 -24.31
N ALA A 99 2.18 -1.36 -24.06
CA ALA A 99 3.39 -1.03 -24.82
C ALA A 99 4.59 -1.94 -24.52
N LYS A 100 4.44 -2.96 -23.66
CA LYS A 100 5.51 -3.87 -23.23
C LYS A 100 6.70 -3.17 -22.56
N GLY A 101 6.43 -2.04 -21.92
CA GLY A 101 7.38 -1.30 -21.09
C GLY A 101 7.43 -1.79 -19.64
N ASP A 102 8.20 -1.08 -18.81
CA ASP A 102 8.37 -1.41 -17.39
C ASP A 102 7.20 -0.89 -16.54
N PHE A 103 6.09 -1.61 -16.59
CA PHE A 103 4.88 -1.29 -15.85
C PHE A 103 5.01 -1.58 -14.34
N VAL A 104 5.95 -2.45 -13.94
CA VAL A 104 6.23 -2.76 -12.54
C VAL A 104 6.87 -1.55 -11.87
N LYS A 105 7.89 -0.96 -12.51
CA LYS A 105 8.48 0.29 -12.05
C LYS A 105 7.43 1.41 -11.99
N ALA A 106 6.65 1.58 -13.05
CA ALA A 106 5.60 2.61 -13.07
C ALA A 106 4.58 2.47 -11.92
N ALA A 107 4.24 1.22 -11.56
CA ALA A 107 3.36 0.94 -10.45
C ALA A 107 4.01 1.20 -9.08
N GLY A 108 5.29 0.86 -8.91
CA GLY A 108 6.02 1.15 -7.67
C GLY A 108 6.24 2.64 -7.45
N ASP A 109 6.63 3.38 -8.49
CA ASP A 109 6.76 4.85 -8.45
C ASP A 109 5.42 5.48 -8.01
N ALA A 110 4.31 5.03 -8.59
CA ALA A 110 2.97 5.50 -8.23
C ALA A 110 2.58 5.12 -6.79
N ALA A 111 2.90 3.90 -6.35
CA ALA A 111 2.63 3.46 -4.98
C ALA A 111 3.42 4.28 -3.97
N GLY A 112 4.71 4.55 -4.23
CA GLY A 112 5.56 5.37 -3.36
C GLY A 112 5.13 6.84 -3.25
N GLU A 113 4.59 7.42 -4.32
CA GLU A 113 4.07 8.80 -4.26
C GLU A 113 2.69 8.87 -3.59
N LEU A 114 1.79 7.92 -3.86
CA LEU A 114 0.38 8.04 -3.51
C LEU A 114 -0.04 7.34 -2.22
N TYR A 115 0.68 6.31 -1.78
CA TYR A 115 0.34 5.54 -0.57
C TYR A 115 1.27 5.90 0.58
N GLY A 116 0.74 5.84 1.80
CA GLY A 116 1.48 6.13 3.02
C GLY A 116 2.53 5.09 3.41
N TYR A 117 2.91 4.13 2.56
CA TYR A 117 3.91 3.11 2.92
C TYR A 117 5.23 3.76 3.35
N GLY A 118 5.76 3.34 4.49
CA GLY A 118 6.96 3.94 5.09
C GLY A 118 6.75 5.35 5.68
N LYS A 119 5.52 5.88 5.69
CA LYS A 119 5.15 7.19 6.26
C LYS A 119 4.05 7.09 7.32
N CYS A 120 3.09 6.19 7.14
CA CYS A 120 2.06 5.85 8.12
C CYS A 120 1.54 4.42 7.88
N ASN A 121 0.71 3.91 8.80
CA ASN A 121 0.04 2.63 8.61
C ASN A 121 -0.96 2.72 7.45
N VAL A 122 -0.90 1.74 6.54
CA VAL A 122 -1.82 1.64 5.40
C VAL A 122 -2.79 0.49 5.61
N LEU A 123 -4.08 0.80 5.56
CA LEU A 123 -5.20 -0.12 5.65
C LEU A 123 -5.71 -0.42 4.22
N PHE A 124 -5.21 -1.50 3.62
CA PHE A 124 -5.60 -1.87 2.26
C PHE A 124 -6.33 -3.21 2.22
N LYS A 125 -7.60 -3.19 1.79
CA LYS A 125 -8.40 -4.36 1.44
C LYS A 125 -8.95 -4.24 0.01
N PRO A 126 -8.32 -4.86 -1.00
CA PRO A 126 -8.81 -4.83 -2.38
C PRO A 126 -10.10 -5.63 -2.60
N THR A 127 -10.74 -5.40 -3.74
CA THR A 127 -12.02 -6.04 -4.15
C THR A 127 -11.85 -7.51 -4.52
N LYS A 128 -10.74 -7.90 -5.16
CA LYS A 128 -10.57 -9.22 -5.79
C LYS A 128 -9.70 -10.21 -5.02
N ALA A 129 -9.35 -9.90 -3.77
CA ALA A 129 -8.53 -10.76 -2.94
C ALA A 129 -9.36 -11.41 -1.83
N THR A 130 -9.55 -12.72 -1.93
CA THR A 130 -10.41 -13.50 -1.01
C THR A 130 -9.57 -14.34 -0.06
N SER A 131 -8.53 -15.00 -0.59
CA SER A 131 -7.70 -15.94 0.19
C SER A 131 -6.79 -15.17 1.15
N THR A 132 -6.19 -14.10 0.66
CA THR A 132 -5.49 -13.13 1.48
C THR A 132 -6.22 -11.80 1.27
N PRO A 133 -7.06 -11.31 2.19
CA PRO A 133 -7.87 -10.11 1.91
C PRO A 133 -7.16 -8.78 2.23
N PHE A 134 -6.18 -8.78 3.15
CA PHE A 134 -5.50 -7.56 3.59
C PHE A 134 -4.10 -7.44 3.00
N ARG A 135 -3.66 -6.20 2.73
CA ARG A 135 -2.38 -5.87 2.07
C ARG A 135 -1.65 -4.75 2.84
N PRO A 136 -1.14 -5.02 4.06
CA PRO A 136 -0.56 -4.00 4.93
C PRO A 136 0.76 -3.39 4.45
N THR A 137 1.45 -4.01 3.47
CA THR A 137 2.76 -3.53 2.98
C THR A 137 2.74 -3.23 1.49
N GLY A 138 3.70 -2.40 1.04
CA GLY A 138 3.87 -2.05 -0.37
C GLY A 138 4.13 -3.28 -1.24
N GLU A 139 4.89 -4.25 -0.73
CA GLU A 139 5.17 -5.55 -1.37
C GLU A 139 3.89 -6.29 -1.71
N MET A 140 3.01 -6.42 -0.72
CA MET A 140 1.76 -7.14 -0.89
C MET A 140 0.83 -6.38 -1.84
N ALA A 141 0.76 -5.05 -1.72
CA ALA A 141 -0.03 -4.22 -2.62
C ALA A 141 0.46 -4.31 -4.08
N MET A 142 1.77 -4.40 -4.30
CA MET A 142 2.34 -4.54 -5.64
C MET A 142 1.87 -5.83 -6.31
N SER A 143 1.87 -6.95 -5.61
CA SER A 143 1.29 -8.21 -6.14
C SER A 143 -0.12 -7.97 -6.69
N TYR A 144 -0.98 -7.30 -5.93
CA TYR A 144 -2.35 -7.01 -6.37
C TYR A 144 -2.39 -6.13 -7.62
N PHE A 145 -1.58 -5.07 -7.68
CA PHE A 145 -1.61 -4.12 -8.79
C PHE A 145 -1.01 -4.69 -10.08
N VAL A 146 0.15 -5.34 -10.02
CA VAL A 146 0.91 -5.77 -11.21
C VAL A 146 0.76 -7.25 -11.55
N GLY A 147 0.20 -8.03 -10.62
CA GLY A 147 -0.06 -9.44 -10.77
C GLY A 147 1.10 -10.31 -10.25
N LYS A 148 0.77 -11.56 -9.94
CA LYS A 148 1.66 -12.48 -9.24
C LYS A 148 3.00 -12.70 -9.95
N ASP A 149 2.96 -12.86 -11.27
CA ASP A 149 4.12 -13.22 -12.09
C ASP A 149 5.14 -12.06 -12.20
N ALA A 150 4.72 -10.84 -11.84
CA ALA A 150 5.54 -9.64 -11.96
C ALA A 150 6.39 -9.34 -10.72
N VAL A 151 6.16 -10.06 -9.62
CA VAL A 151 6.86 -9.88 -8.33
C VAL A 151 7.28 -11.23 -7.76
N GLU A 152 8.40 -11.28 -7.02
CA GLU A 152 8.96 -12.55 -6.53
C GLU A 152 8.05 -13.32 -5.56
N LYS A 153 7.26 -12.61 -4.74
CA LYS A 153 6.36 -13.18 -3.72
C LYS A 153 4.91 -12.82 -4.01
N GLY A 154 4.51 -12.98 -5.27
CA GLY A 154 3.15 -12.72 -5.70
C GLY A 154 2.13 -13.68 -5.11
N TYR A 155 0.92 -13.20 -4.83
CA TYR A 155 -0.20 -14.04 -4.42
C TYR A 155 -0.85 -14.68 -5.64
N GLU A 156 -1.10 -15.98 -5.57
CA GLU A 156 -1.68 -16.76 -6.69
C GLU A 156 -3.01 -16.22 -7.22
N GLU A 157 -3.81 -15.54 -6.37
CA GLU A 157 -5.08 -14.92 -6.74
C GLU A 157 -4.93 -13.59 -7.51
N ASP A 158 -3.74 -12.99 -7.52
CA ASP A 158 -3.52 -11.66 -8.08
C ASP A 158 -3.22 -11.72 -9.58
N ALA A 159 -4.22 -11.38 -10.40
CA ALA A 159 -4.09 -11.27 -11.86
C ALA A 159 -3.53 -9.92 -12.35
N GLY A 160 -3.24 -8.99 -11.44
CA GLY A 160 -2.80 -7.62 -11.77
C GLY A 160 -3.97 -6.70 -12.08
N PHE A 161 -4.42 -5.98 -11.05
CA PHE A 161 -5.54 -5.04 -11.14
C PHE A 161 -5.22 -3.87 -12.06
N ALA A 162 -4.05 -3.25 -11.92
CA ALA A 162 -3.68 -2.05 -12.69
C ALA A 162 -3.48 -2.34 -14.19
N ILE A 163 -3.31 -3.61 -14.55
CA ILE A 163 -3.20 -4.09 -15.94
C ILE A 163 -4.47 -4.82 -16.40
N ASN A 164 -5.52 -4.87 -15.59
CA ASN A 164 -6.79 -5.55 -15.87
C ASN A 164 -6.62 -6.99 -16.40
N GLY A 165 -5.81 -7.82 -15.74
CA GLY A 165 -5.52 -9.18 -16.21
C GLY A 165 -4.89 -9.22 -17.61
N GLY A 166 -4.15 -8.16 -17.97
CA GLY A 166 -3.48 -8.00 -19.25
C GLY A 166 -4.26 -7.23 -20.33
N LYS A 167 -5.50 -6.80 -20.05
CA LYS A 167 -6.32 -6.03 -21.01
C LYS A 167 -6.12 -4.52 -20.92
N GLY A 168 -5.58 -4.02 -19.81
CA GLY A 168 -5.45 -2.61 -19.47
C GLY A 168 -6.77 -1.88 -19.19
N TRP A 169 -6.62 -0.68 -18.66
CA TRP A 169 -7.64 0.33 -18.44
C TRP A 169 -7.32 1.57 -19.29
N SER A 170 -8.27 2.00 -20.12
CA SER A 170 -8.14 3.23 -20.92
C SER A 170 -8.59 4.45 -20.15
N ASP A 171 -9.57 4.28 -19.25
CA ASP A 171 -10.07 5.36 -18.42
C ASP A 171 -10.46 4.91 -17.00
N VAL A 172 -10.37 5.84 -16.06
CA VAL A 172 -10.75 5.68 -14.66
C VAL A 172 -11.35 7.00 -14.19
N VAL A 173 -12.63 6.99 -13.81
CA VAL A 173 -13.36 8.20 -13.42
C VAL A 173 -13.93 8.05 -12.01
N PHE A 174 -13.50 8.90 -11.09
CA PHE A 174 -14.04 8.96 -9.73
C PHE A 174 -15.34 9.76 -9.68
N THR A 175 -16.31 9.27 -8.91
CA THR A 175 -17.50 9.99 -8.47
C THR A 175 -17.56 9.89 -6.95
N ASN A 176 -17.34 11.00 -6.26
CA ASN A 176 -17.49 11.07 -4.80
C ASN A 176 -18.99 11.07 -4.46
N HIS A 177 -19.41 10.17 -3.56
CA HIS A 177 -20.69 10.32 -2.87
C HIS A 177 -20.57 11.40 -1.80
N GLN A 178 -19.51 11.31 -0.98
CA GLN A 178 -19.19 12.29 0.05
C GLN A 178 -17.70 12.24 0.42
N ILE A 179 -17.19 13.36 0.92
CA ILE A 179 -15.88 13.47 1.55
C ILE A 179 -16.11 14.07 2.94
N ASP A 180 -15.56 13.42 3.96
CA ASP A 180 -15.57 13.88 5.34
C ASP A 180 -14.15 14.30 5.78
N TYR A 181 -14.04 15.47 6.40
CA TYR A 181 -12.77 16.12 6.73
C TYR A 181 -12.54 16.09 8.24
N ASN A 182 -11.43 15.48 8.65
CA ASN A 182 -11.10 15.16 10.03
C ASN A 182 -9.72 15.75 10.37
N GLY A 183 -9.57 17.05 10.18
CA GLY A 183 -8.31 17.78 10.34
C GLY A 183 -7.24 17.28 9.36
N PRO A 184 -6.11 16.71 9.83
CA PRO A 184 -5.03 16.23 8.97
C PRO A 184 -5.36 14.96 8.17
N ALA A 185 -6.58 14.46 8.27
CA ALA A 185 -7.07 13.34 7.49
C ALA A 185 -8.42 13.66 6.84
N ALA A 186 -8.72 12.99 5.74
CA ALA A 186 -10.03 13.01 5.11
C ALA A 186 -10.41 11.59 4.67
N VAL A 187 -11.70 11.27 4.68
CA VAL A 187 -12.24 9.99 4.17
C VAL A 187 -13.23 10.31 3.07
N ALA A 188 -13.03 9.71 1.90
CA ALA A 188 -13.90 9.82 0.74
C ALA A 188 -14.54 8.47 0.44
N MET A 189 -15.85 8.50 0.20
CA MET A 189 -16.59 7.34 -0.28
C MET A 189 -17.25 7.67 -1.61
N GLY A 190 -17.39 6.66 -2.45
CA GLY A 190 -18.04 6.83 -3.75
C GLY A 190 -17.84 5.62 -4.64
N SER A 191 -17.85 5.88 -5.94
CA SER A 191 -17.56 4.87 -6.95
C SER A 191 -16.56 5.38 -7.97
N TYR A 192 -15.83 4.44 -8.57
CA TYR A 192 -15.00 4.70 -9.74
C TYR A 192 -15.37 3.78 -10.90
N LEU A 193 -15.44 4.37 -12.08
CA LEU A 193 -15.78 3.69 -13.33
C LEU A 193 -14.50 3.39 -14.10
N PHE A 194 -14.21 2.12 -14.31
CA PHE A 194 -13.08 1.67 -15.11
C PHE A 194 -13.55 1.29 -16.52
N THR A 195 -12.83 1.78 -17.54
CA THR A 195 -13.08 1.41 -18.94
C THR A 195 -11.97 0.50 -19.45
N CYS A 196 -12.31 -0.71 -19.87
CA CYS A 196 -11.38 -1.69 -20.41
C CYS A 196 -10.72 -1.16 -21.69
N ALA A 197 -9.40 -1.15 -21.76
CA ALA A 197 -8.69 -0.61 -22.92
C ALA A 197 -8.83 -1.48 -24.18
N THR A 198 -9.12 -2.77 -24.02
CA THR A 198 -9.24 -3.71 -25.15
C THR A 198 -10.68 -3.83 -25.67
N THR A 199 -11.68 -3.83 -24.77
CA THR A 199 -13.08 -4.10 -25.15
C THR A 199 -13.99 -2.86 -25.06
N GLY A 200 -13.59 -1.82 -24.34
CA GLY A 200 -14.45 -0.68 -24.04
C GLY A 200 -15.49 -0.95 -22.94
N ASP A 201 -15.55 -2.17 -22.41
CA ASP A 201 -16.46 -2.52 -21.32
C ASP A 201 -16.21 -1.67 -20.08
N LYS A 202 -17.28 -1.36 -19.37
CA LYS A 202 -17.26 -0.50 -18.18
C LYS A 202 -17.58 -1.31 -16.94
N VAL A 203 -16.78 -1.12 -15.89
CA VAL A 203 -17.00 -1.74 -14.58
C VAL A 203 -16.97 -0.66 -13.52
N THR A 204 -18.02 -0.60 -12.70
CA THR A 204 -18.10 0.26 -11.53
C THR A 204 -17.69 -0.54 -10.30
N VAL A 205 -16.93 0.09 -9.41
CA VAL A 205 -16.59 -0.47 -8.11
C VAL A 205 -16.76 0.63 -7.06
N GLU A 206 -17.33 0.30 -5.90
CA GLU A 206 -17.43 1.21 -4.78
C GLU A 206 -16.11 1.27 -4.00
N TYR A 207 -15.78 2.45 -3.46
CA TYR A 207 -14.57 2.62 -2.68
C TYR A 207 -14.82 3.38 -1.38
N THR A 208 -13.94 3.12 -0.42
CA THR A 208 -13.63 4.00 0.71
C THR A 208 -12.14 4.28 0.68
N PHE A 209 -11.77 5.55 0.48
CA PHE A 209 -10.39 6.02 0.48
C PHE A 209 -10.17 6.96 1.65
N GLY A 210 -9.12 6.75 2.43
CA GLY A 210 -8.67 7.68 3.43
C GLY A 210 -7.35 8.31 3.02
N TYR A 211 -7.27 9.63 3.17
CA TYR A 211 -6.09 10.44 2.93
C TYR A 211 -5.60 11.01 4.26
N LYS A 212 -4.30 10.91 4.52
CA LYS A 212 -3.67 11.46 5.72
C LYS A 212 -2.45 12.27 5.31
N ARG A 213 -2.35 13.49 5.83
CA ARG A 213 -1.14 14.32 5.68
C ARG A 213 0.00 13.67 6.45
N ASN A 214 1.15 13.53 5.78
CA ASN A 214 2.36 12.97 6.37
C ASN A 214 3.34 14.11 6.70
N ASP A 215 4.44 13.78 7.36
CA ASP A 215 5.43 14.76 7.86
C ASP A 215 6.07 15.61 6.76
N ASP A 216 6.08 15.14 5.51
CA ASP A 216 6.52 15.91 4.34
C ASP A 216 5.46 16.88 3.79
N GLY A 217 4.36 17.04 4.53
CA GLY A 217 3.25 17.91 4.19
C GLY A 217 2.35 17.37 3.09
N LYS A 218 2.57 16.17 2.54
CA LYS A 218 1.72 15.63 1.46
C LYS A 218 0.64 14.68 1.99
N PRO A 219 -0.62 14.82 1.55
CA PRO A 219 -1.64 13.83 1.80
C PRO A 219 -1.39 12.57 0.96
N ARG A 220 -1.46 11.40 1.60
CA ARG A 220 -1.34 10.09 0.94
C ARG A 220 -2.43 9.14 1.42
N ILE A 221 -2.70 8.14 0.60
CA ILE A 221 -3.66 7.08 0.89
C ILE A 221 -3.17 6.26 2.08
N PHE A 222 -3.91 6.31 3.19
CA PHE A 222 -3.71 5.46 4.36
C PHE A 222 -4.83 4.42 4.51
N LEU A 223 -5.95 4.58 3.79
CA LEU A 223 -7.04 3.61 3.74
C LEU A 223 -7.48 3.44 2.30
N HIS A 224 -7.59 2.20 1.84
CA HIS A 224 -8.18 1.82 0.57
C HIS A 224 -8.99 0.54 0.79
N HIS A 225 -10.30 0.67 0.75
CA HIS A 225 -11.23 -0.45 0.78
C HIS A 225 -12.08 -0.39 -0.47
N SER A 226 -12.09 -1.49 -1.21
CA SER A 226 -12.97 -1.69 -2.36
C SER A 226 -13.48 -3.13 -2.43
#